data_AF-A0A7W3LZ95-F1
#
_entry.id   AF-A0A7W3LZ95-F1
#
_cell.length_a   1.000
_cell.length_b   1.000
_cell.length_c   1.000
_cell.angle_alpha   90.00
_cell.angle_beta   90.00
_cell.angle_gamma   90.00
#
_symmetry.space_group_name_H-M   'P 1'
#
loop_
_entity.id
_entity.type
_entity.pdbx_description
1 polymer ?
#
loop_
_entity_poly.entity_id
_entity_poly.type
_entity_poly.pdbx_seq_one_letter_code
_entity_poly.pdbx_strand_id
1 'polypeptide(L)'
;MPTKTPRRTLRGAPVAASLVLLAAPAVPAAAETARPPGGVWRTAAYGQVAVVDGARLRLYQTTSISCLPGGELRSAGPDGSGGVRFAADDGAEMVLRPGPRGGLVLTVPGSVGRVDLRRLPSLPDRCTRPMPKDPRTVFDVFWTTFAEHYPFFAARGVDWNALRARHRPRVTRHTSPDRLFTILSDMIRPLGDAHTGVADPVGGRSFAGRRPGTRRHDDAFRARVDKAVLRNVGVPLRTWADGRVGYADLPRRLGYLRVTAFTGYAGANAVYAEQRAELDRALDAVLTRDRVRALRGLIIDVRYNGGGHDALGVRIASRLTDRPYVAYRKRAPGTAFQTVRVRPSDRPRYTGPVAVLTSDLSVSAAETFTLGLTGRSPAPHRVGATTQGVFSDVLVRALPNGWILALGNEDYRSAGGVSHEGRGVPPTVRAPVFTDAELAAGRDSALARARALLAR
;
A
#
# COMPACT_ATOMS: atom_id res chain seq x y z
N MET A 1 33.91 -84.69 55.16
CA MET A 1 34.14 -84.20 56.54
C MET A 1 35.62 -83.85 56.68
N PRO A 2 36.05 -82.78 57.37
CA PRO A 2 35.26 -81.83 58.18
C PRO A 2 35.59 -80.32 57.93
N THR A 3 34.67 -79.48 58.45
CA THR A 3 34.88 -78.16 59.13
C THR A 3 35.53 -76.99 58.36
N LYS A 4 34.79 -75.91 58.03
CA LYS A 4 34.23 -74.79 58.86
C LYS A 4 35.17 -73.57 59.01
N THR A 5 34.82 -72.51 58.24
CA THR A 5 34.73 -71.05 58.60
C THR A 5 35.97 -70.23 59.02
N PRO A 6 35.95 -68.87 58.97
CA PRO A 6 35.26 -67.93 58.05
C PRO A 6 36.04 -66.63 57.66
N ARG A 7 35.44 -65.89 56.70
CA ARG A 7 35.34 -64.42 56.51
C ARG A 7 36.60 -63.53 56.47
N ARG A 8 36.78 -62.86 55.32
CA ARG A 8 36.83 -61.38 55.25
C ARG A 8 36.42 -60.86 53.87
N THR A 9 35.62 -59.79 53.90
CA THR A 9 34.99 -59.06 52.80
C THR A 9 35.99 -58.21 52.02
N LEU A 10 35.84 -58.17 50.68
CA LEU A 10 36.22 -57.04 49.85
C LEU A 10 35.18 -56.85 48.74
N ARG A 11 34.80 -55.58 48.58
CA ARG A 11 33.70 -55.07 47.75
C ARG A 11 34.03 -55.24 46.26
N GLY A 12 33.10 -55.85 45.52
CA GLY A 12 33.06 -55.81 44.05
C GLY A 12 31.66 -55.35 43.61
N ALA A 13 31.60 -54.30 42.80
CA ALA A 13 30.37 -53.73 42.26
C ALA A 13 29.77 -54.61 41.14
N PRO A 14 28.44 -54.79 41.05
CA PRO A 14 27.83 -55.40 39.89
C PRO A 14 27.46 -54.33 38.84
N VAL A 15 27.85 -54.62 37.59
CA VAL A 15 27.48 -53.90 36.37
C VAL A 15 25.99 -54.16 36.10
N ALA A 16 25.17 -53.10 36.12
CA ALA A 16 23.76 -53.16 35.74
C ALA A 16 23.62 -52.81 34.25
N ALA A 17 23.06 -53.74 33.48
CA ALA A 17 22.70 -53.56 32.08
C ALA A 17 21.64 -52.46 31.94
N SER A 18 21.97 -51.38 31.24
CA SER A 18 21.04 -50.27 30.95
C SER A 18 20.38 -50.49 29.59
N LEU A 19 19.06 -50.64 29.59
CA LEU A 19 18.23 -50.57 28.38
C LEU A 19 18.37 -49.17 27.75
N VAL A 20 18.83 -49.12 26.50
CA VAL A 20 18.78 -47.91 25.67
C VAL A 20 17.35 -47.74 25.17
N LEU A 21 16.57 -46.87 25.81
CA LEU A 21 15.36 -46.32 25.19
C LEU A 21 15.79 -45.29 24.13
N LEU A 22 15.60 -45.64 22.86
CA LEU A 22 15.64 -44.69 21.75
C LEU A 22 14.50 -43.67 21.94
N ALA A 23 14.83 -42.50 22.47
CA ALA A 23 13.92 -41.36 22.48
C ALA A 23 13.60 -40.97 21.03
N ALA A 24 12.35 -41.16 20.62
CA ALA A 24 11.86 -40.58 19.37
C ALA A 24 12.08 -39.06 19.41
N PRO A 25 12.49 -38.43 18.29
CA PRO A 25 12.62 -36.97 18.26
C PRO A 25 11.25 -36.38 18.58
N ALA A 26 11.19 -35.59 19.66
CA ALA A 26 10.00 -34.83 19.98
C ALA A 26 9.65 -33.98 18.76
N VAL A 27 8.51 -34.31 18.14
CA VAL A 27 7.86 -33.42 17.17
C VAL A 27 7.70 -32.09 17.90
N PRO A 28 8.23 -30.96 17.40
CA PRO A 28 8.01 -29.69 18.07
C PRO A 28 6.51 -29.51 18.21
N ALA A 29 6.05 -29.33 19.44
CA ALA A 29 4.66 -28.98 19.72
C ALA A 29 4.28 -27.88 18.72
N ALA A 30 3.27 -28.16 17.89
CA ALA A 30 2.75 -27.20 16.93
C ALA A 30 2.63 -25.87 17.66
N ALA A 31 3.35 -24.84 17.19
CA ALA A 31 3.36 -23.54 17.82
C ALA A 31 1.92 -23.16 18.13
N GLU A 32 1.58 -23.15 19.42
CA GLU A 32 0.24 -22.85 19.90
C GLU A 32 -0.13 -21.54 19.21
N THR A 33 -1.12 -21.59 18.32
CA THR A 33 -1.40 -20.47 17.40
C THR A 33 -1.61 -19.25 18.26
N ALA A 34 -0.64 -18.34 18.30
CA ALA A 34 -0.65 -17.20 19.21
C ALA A 34 -1.82 -16.31 18.80
N ARG A 35 -2.98 -16.55 19.41
CA ARG A 35 -4.15 -15.70 19.24
C ARG A 35 -3.76 -14.33 19.77
N PRO A 36 -4.02 -13.24 19.02
CA PRO A 36 -3.72 -11.91 19.52
C PRO A 36 -4.45 -11.71 20.85
N PRO A 37 -3.77 -11.24 21.90
CA PRO A 37 -4.39 -11.05 23.21
C PRO A 37 -5.65 -10.19 23.10
N GLY A 38 -6.73 -10.70 23.70
CA GLY A 38 -7.99 -9.98 23.80
C GLY A 38 -7.82 -8.66 24.55
N GLY A 39 -8.64 -7.68 24.20
CA GLY A 39 -8.68 -6.38 24.87
C GLY A 39 -8.82 -5.20 23.92
N VAL A 40 -8.55 -4.03 24.46
CA VAL A 40 -8.67 -2.75 23.77
C VAL A 40 -7.28 -2.22 23.43
N TRP A 41 -7.09 -1.78 22.20
CA TRP A 41 -5.79 -1.41 21.64
C TRP A 41 -5.90 -0.10 20.87
N ARG A 42 -4.92 0.79 21.00
CA ARG A 42 -4.86 2.06 20.25
C ARG A 42 -3.74 2.02 19.24
N THR A 43 -4.04 2.38 17.99
CA THR A 43 -3.03 2.54 16.94
C THR A 43 -2.17 3.77 17.21
N ALA A 44 -0.87 3.67 16.92
CA ALA A 44 0.03 4.81 16.89
C ALA A 44 -0.24 5.63 15.62
N ALA A 45 -0.64 6.89 15.75
CA ALA A 45 -0.78 7.87 14.66
C ALA A 45 -1.90 7.66 13.63
N TYR A 46 -2.69 6.58 13.72
CA TYR A 46 -3.85 6.37 12.83
C TYR A 46 -5.19 6.60 13.53
N GLY A 47 -5.24 7.29 14.67
CA GLY A 47 -6.49 7.68 15.33
C GLY A 47 -7.53 6.57 15.39
N GLN A 48 -7.13 5.35 15.75
CA GLN A 48 -8.02 4.19 15.79
C GLN A 48 -7.88 3.45 17.12
N VAL A 49 -9.01 2.91 17.58
CA VAL A 49 -9.08 1.96 18.68
C VAL A 49 -9.63 0.65 18.15
N ALA A 50 -8.94 -0.45 18.42
CA ALA A 50 -9.31 -1.80 18.06
C ALA A 50 -9.72 -2.58 19.32
N VAL A 51 -10.87 -3.22 19.28
CA VAL A 51 -11.32 -4.17 20.30
C VAL A 51 -11.22 -5.57 19.73
N VAL A 52 -10.31 -6.36 20.30
CA VAL A 52 -10.10 -7.77 19.94
C VAL A 52 -10.85 -8.62 20.96
N ASP A 53 -11.82 -9.38 20.48
CA ASP A 53 -12.66 -10.29 21.29
C ASP A 53 -12.77 -11.65 20.58
N GLY A 54 -11.85 -12.56 20.91
CA GLY A 54 -11.75 -13.87 20.29
C GLY A 54 -11.62 -13.78 18.77
N ALA A 55 -12.69 -14.12 18.06
CA ALA A 55 -12.76 -14.11 16.60
C ALA A 55 -13.20 -12.76 15.99
N ARG A 56 -13.47 -11.73 16.80
CA ARG A 56 -13.95 -10.41 16.32
C ARG A 56 -12.91 -9.32 16.53
N LEU A 57 -12.76 -8.47 15.52
CA LEU A 57 -11.99 -7.23 15.56
C LEU A 57 -12.94 -6.07 15.26
N ARG A 58 -13.30 -5.31 16.29
CA ARG A 58 -14.13 -4.09 16.13
C ARG A 58 -13.23 -2.87 16.11
N LEU A 59 -13.40 -2.01 15.12
CA LEU A 59 -12.63 -0.79 14.95
C LEU A 59 -13.47 0.42 15.31
N TYR A 60 -12.82 1.41 15.92
CA TYR A 60 -13.35 2.73 16.19
C TYR A 60 -12.39 3.77 15.66
N GLN A 61 -12.91 4.77 14.97
CA GLN A 61 -12.16 5.91 14.45
C GLN A 61 -12.30 7.07 15.44
N THR A 62 -11.18 7.54 15.96
CA THR A 62 -11.12 8.53 17.03
C THR A 62 -10.36 9.77 16.60
N THR A 63 -10.85 10.93 17.04
CA THR A 63 -10.07 12.17 17.13
C THR A 63 -10.04 12.63 18.59
N SER A 64 -9.45 13.80 18.88
CA SER A 64 -9.61 14.45 20.19
C SER A 64 -11.06 14.74 20.57
N ILE A 65 -11.97 14.92 19.60
CA ILE A 65 -13.37 15.30 19.83
C ILE A 65 -14.40 14.24 19.40
N SER A 66 -14.00 13.14 18.78
CA SER A 66 -14.93 12.15 18.23
C SER A 66 -14.51 10.71 18.46
N CYS A 67 -15.50 9.82 18.52
CA CYS A 67 -15.32 8.39 18.34
C CYS A 67 -16.48 7.87 17.51
N LEU A 68 -16.18 7.25 16.37
CA LEU A 68 -17.16 6.71 15.43
C LEU A 68 -16.86 5.22 15.16
N PRO A 69 -17.88 4.37 14.93
CA PRO A 69 -17.66 3.01 14.47
C PRO A 69 -16.83 2.99 13.18
N GLY A 70 -15.85 2.10 13.11
CA GLY A 70 -14.92 1.95 11.98
C GLY A 70 -15.03 0.62 11.24
N GLY A 71 -16.04 -0.20 11.57
CA GLY A 71 -16.25 -1.53 11.00
C GLY A 71 -15.93 -2.68 11.97
N GLU A 72 -16.36 -3.87 11.60
CA GLU A 72 -16.06 -5.12 12.31
C GLU A 72 -15.51 -6.14 11.30
N LEU A 73 -14.43 -6.82 11.67
CA LEU A 73 -13.84 -7.91 10.91
C LEU A 73 -13.89 -9.20 11.73
N ARG A 74 -13.95 -10.33 11.04
CA ARG A 74 -13.96 -11.68 11.63
C ARG A 74 -12.66 -12.40 11.34
N SER A 75 -12.22 -13.23 12.28
CA SER A 75 -11.03 -14.06 12.11
C SER A 75 -11.18 -14.97 10.89
N ALA A 76 -10.20 -14.89 9.99
CA ALA A 76 -10.03 -15.74 8.81
C ALA A 76 -8.91 -16.78 9.03
N GLY A 77 -8.61 -17.09 10.30
CA GLY A 77 -7.61 -18.05 10.72
C GLY A 77 -6.18 -17.49 10.83
N PRO A 78 -5.20 -18.36 11.14
CA PRO A 78 -3.80 -17.96 11.23
C PRO A 78 -3.25 -17.50 9.88
N ASP A 79 -2.23 -16.65 9.91
CA ASP A 79 -1.57 -16.11 8.71
C ASP A 79 -0.32 -16.89 8.27
N GLY A 80 0.05 -17.95 9.00
CA GLY A 80 1.25 -18.76 8.74
C GLY A 80 2.59 -18.14 9.20
N SER A 81 2.54 -16.98 9.85
CA SER A 81 3.71 -16.21 10.32
C SER A 81 3.58 -15.74 11.77
N GLY A 82 2.77 -16.45 12.57
CA GLY A 82 2.54 -16.14 13.99
C GLY A 82 1.51 -15.02 14.24
N GLY A 83 0.68 -14.70 13.24
CA GLY A 83 -0.43 -13.75 13.35
C GLY A 83 -1.78 -14.37 13.04
N VAL A 84 -2.82 -13.55 13.21
CA VAL A 84 -4.20 -13.90 12.87
C VAL A 84 -4.72 -12.91 11.84
N ARG A 85 -5.30 -13.45 10.77
CA ARG A 85 -5.97 -12.68 9.73
C ARG A 85 -7.40 -12.37 10.17
N PHE A 86 -7.84 -11.16 9.89
CA PHE A 86 -9.22 -10.72 10.05
C PHE A 86 -9.71 -10.18 8.71
N ALA A 87 -10.92 -10.55 8.32
CA ALA A 87 -11.54 -10.16 7.06
C ALA A 87 -12.97 -9.67 7.27
N ALA A 88 -13.43 -8.79 6.40
CA ALA A 88 -14.83 -8.38 6.27
C ALA A 88 -15.37 -8.74 4.87
N ASP A 89 -16.69 -8.76 4.73
CA ASP A 89 -17.39 -9.18 3.50
C ASP A 89 -17.12 -8.22 2.32
N ASP A 90 -16.72 -6.98 2.61
CA ASP A 90 -16.30 -5.97 1.63
C ASP A 90 -14.87 -6.18 1.10
N GLY A 91 -14.20 -7.27 1.52
CA GLY A 91 -12.83 -7.62 1.12
C GLY A 91 -11.74 -6.94 1.96
N ALA A 92 -12.09 -6.14 2.97
CA ALA A 92 -11.09 -5.55 3.87
C ALA A 92 -10.38 -6.66 4.66
N GLU A 93 -9.04 -6.67 4.60
CA GLU A 93 -8.21 -7.61 5.35
C GLU A 93 -7.23 -6.88 6.28
N MET A 94 -7.04 -7.43 7.48
CA MET A 94 -6.03 -6.99 8.44
C MET A 94 -5.37 -8.20 9.08
N VAL A 95 -4.11 -8.05 9.46
CA VAL A 95 -3.37 -9.11 10.16
C VAL A 95 -2.81 -8.55 11.45
N LEU A 96 -3.17 -9.17 12.57
CA LEU A 96 -2.67 -8.82 13.90
C LEU A 96 -1.61 -9.83 14.35
N ARG A 97 -0.49 -9.32 14.84
CA ARG A 97 0.61 -10.10 15.40
C ARG A 97 1.02 -9.57 16.78
N PRO A 98 1.51 -10.43 17.69
CA PRO A 98 2.20 -9.96 18.88
C PRO A 98 3.34 -8.99 18.52
N GLY A 99 3.38 -7.87 19.22
CA GLY A 99 4.39 -6.83 19.07
C GLY A 99 5.36 -6.77 20.26
N PRO A 100 6.41 -5.94 20.17
CA PRO A 100 7.33 -5.73 21.27
C PRO A 100 6.63 -5.12 22.49
N ARG A 101 7.17 -5.38 23.69
CA ARG A 101 6.67 -4.81 24.96
C ARG A 101 5.18 -5.08 25.23
N GLY A 102 4.70 -6.27 24.84
CA GLY A 102 3.30 -6.67 25.02
C GLY A 102 2.30 -5.90 24.15
N GLY A 103 2.79 -5.20 23.12
CA GLY A 103 1.95 -4.53 22.12
C GLY A 103 1.37 -5.47 21.07
N LEU A 104 0.62 -4.90 20.13
CA LEU A 104 0.22 -5.58 18.88
C LEU A 104 0.81 -4.85 17.68
N VAL A 105 0.97 -5.57 16.58
CA VAL A 105 1.31 -5.01 15.27
C VAL A 105 0.20 -5.38 14.30
N LEU A 106 -0.36 -4.37 13.65
CA LEU A 106 -1.34 -4.50 12.58
C LEU A 106 -0.65 -4.28 11.23
N THR A 107 -0.90 -5.17 10.28
CA THR A 107 -0.50 -5.00 8.87
C THR A 107 -1.72 -5.17 7.98
N VAL A 108 -1.83 -4.36 6.93
CA VAL A 108 -2.85 -4.49 5.90
C VAL A 108 -2.22 -5.18 4.69
N PRO A 109 -2.71 -6.35 4.24
CA PRO A 109 -2.21 -7.00 3.03
C PRO A 109 -2.17 -6.03 1.84
N GLY A 110 -1.02 -5.96 1.16
CA GLY A 110 -0.81 -5.07 0.02
C GLY A 110 -0.27 -3.69 0.35
N SER A 111 -0.37 -3.23 1.61
CA SER A 111 0.47 -2.12 2.11
C SER A 111 1.86 -2.65 2.49
N VAL A 112 2.85 -1.75 2.47
CA VAL A 112 4.26 -2.04 2.78
C VAL A 112 4.67 -1.58 4.19
N GLY A 113 3.72 -1.02 4.96
CA GLY A 113 3.93 -0.55 6.33
C GLY A 113 3.28 -1.44 7.39
N ARG A 114 3.68 -1.23 8.63
CA ARG A 114 3.01 -1.77 9.83
C ARG A 114 2.48 -0.63 10.71
N VAL A 115 1.48 -0.96 11.51
CA VAL A 115 0.90 -0.07 12.51
C VAL A 115 1.12 -0.68 13.89
N ASP A 116 1.81 0.04 14.77
CA ASP A 116 2.01 -0.42 16.15
C ASP A 116 0.78 -0.06 17.00
N LEU A 117 0.37 -0.98 17.86
CA LEU A 117 -0.78 -0.85 18.74
C LEU A 117 -0.35 -1.01 20.21
N ARG A 118 -0.82 -0.10 21.05
CA ARG A 118 -0.63 -0.17 22.51
C ARG A 118 -1.91 -0.53 23.23
N ARG A 119 -1.81 -1.29 24.30
CA ARG A 119 -2.99 -1.68 25.10
C ARG A 119 -3.61 -0.46 25.78
N LEU A 120 -4.92 -0.44 25.85
CA LEU A 120 -5.71 0.47 26.69
C LEU A 120 -6.37 -0.32 27.83
N PRO A 121 -6.60 0.31 29.00
CA PRO A 121 -7.30 -0.34 30.10
C PRO A 121 -8.76 -0.67 29.75
N SER A 122 -9.41 0.22 29.00
CA SER A 122 -10.81 0.09 28.59
C SER A 122 -11.07 0.82 27.27
N LEU A 123 -12.25 0.59 26.68
CA LEU A 123 -12.74 1.36 25.54
C LEU A 123 -12.99 2.81 26.00
N PRO A 124 -12.52 3.84 25.29
CA PRO A 124 -12.78 5.22 25.67
C PRO A 124 -14.28 5.51 25.76
N ASP A 125 -14.72 6.19 26.81
CA ASP A 125 -16.15 6.43 27.09
C ASP A 125 -16.90 7.04 25.91
N ARG A 126 -16.27 7.94 25.16
CA ARG A 126 -16.87 8.55 23.96
C ARG A 126 -17.28 7.52 22.91
N CYS A 127 -16.60 6.37 22.84
CA CYS A 127 -16.92 5.29 21.91
C CYS A 127 -18.14 4.46 22.31
N THR A 128 -18.68 4.66 23.52
CA THR A 128 -19.88 3.98 24.02
C THR A 128 -21.17 4.74 23.70
N ARG A 129 -21.07 5.94 23.12
CA ARG A 129 -22.20 6.84 22.86
C ARG A 129 -22.22 7.30 21.40
N PRO A 130 -23.39 7.46 20.79
CA PRO A 130 -23.49 8.00 19.43
C PRO A 130 -23.07 9.48 19.41
N MET A 131 -22.44 9.89 18.30
CA MET A 131 -22.10 11.29 18.04
C MET A 131 -23.32 12.05 17.46
N PRO A 132 -23.53 13.32 17.83
CA PRO A 132 -24.50 14.18 17.16
C PRO A 132 -24.22 14.28 15.65
N LYS A 133 -25.27 14.23 14.85
CA LYS A 133 -25.19 14.26 13.37
C LYS A 133 -25.41 15.66 12.78
N ASP A 134 -25.55 16.67 13.63
CA ASP A 134 -25.86 18.02 13.19
C ASP A 134 -24.68 18.63 12.37
N PRO A 135 -24.96 19.61 11.50
CA PRO A 135 -23.94 20.16 10.60
C PRO A 135 -22.70 20.71 11.29
N ARG A 136 -22.84 21.27 12.50
CA ARG A 136 -21.69 21.84 13.24
C ARG A 136 -20.78 20.73 13.74
N THR A 137 -21.35 19.68 14.32
CA THR A 137 -20.58 18.52 14.76
C THR A 137 -19.87 17.84 13.58
N VAL A 138 -20.56 17.67 12.45
CA VAL A 138 -19.95 17.10 11.23
C VAL A 138 -18.76 17.93 10.76
N PHE A 139 -18.91 19.26 10.70
CA PHE A 139 -17.82 20.16 10.34
C PHE A 139 -16.64 20.06 11.31
N ASP A 140 -16.91 20.10 12.61
CA ASP A 140 -15.84 20.10 13.62
C ASP A 140 -15.07 18.78 13.61
N VAL A 141 -15.74 17.65 13.41
CA VAL A 141 -15.08 16.34 13.24
C VAL A 141 -14.27 16.28 11.94
N PHE A 142 -14.81 16.76 10.83
CA PHE A 142 -14.09 16.85 9.56
C PHE A 142 -12.80 17.65 9.71
N TRP A 143 -12.91 18.85 10.29
CA TRP A 143 -11.77 19.74 10.47
C TRP A 143 -10.70 19.13 11.38
N THR A 144 -11.12 18.55 12.51
CA THR A 144 -10.21 17.95 13.50
C THR A 144 -9.52 16.72 12.94
N THR A 145 -10.23 15.91 12.16
CA THR A 145 -9.65 14.72 11.51
C THR A 145 -8.48 15.12 10.60
N PHE A 146 -8.65 16.16 9.79
CA PHE A 146 -7.58 16.70 8.96
C PHE A 146 -6.44 17.29 9.80
N ALA A 147 -6.75 18.07 10.84
CA ALA A 147 -5.75 18.70 11.69
C ALA A 147 -4.84 17.68 12.40
N GLU A 148 -5.38 16.53 12.79
CA GLU A 148 -4.64 15.50 13.54
C GLU A 148 -3.87 14.53 12.63
N HIS A 149 -4.31 14.35 11.38
CA HIS A 149 -3.83 13.26 10.54
C HIS A 149 -3.21 13.68 9.21
N TYR A 150 -3.51 14.87 8.68
CA TYR A 150 -2.98 15.31 7.39
C TYR A 150 -1.63 16.05 7.57
N PRO A 151 -0.49 15.49 7.14
CA PRO A 151 0.82 16.07 7.45
C PRO A 151 1.30 17.11 6.42
N PHE A 152 0.52 17.39 5.38
CA PHE A 152 1.03 18.09 4.18
C PHE A 152 0.59 19.54 4.04
N PHE A 153 -0.10 20.13 5.01
CA PHE A 153 -0.57 21.53 4.92
C PHE A 153 0.54 22.51 4.51
N ALA A 154 1.70 22.45 5.16
CA ALA A 154 2.84 23.29 4.82
C ALA A 154 3.36 23.03 3.40
N ALA A 155 3.47 21.76 3.00
CA ALA A 155 3.89 21.38 1.65
C ALA A 155 2.90 21.80 0.56
N ARG A 156 1.62 21.95 0.91
CA ARG A 156 0.55 22.47 0.03
C ARG A 156 0.37 23.98 0.13
N GLY A 157 1.10 24.68 1.00
CA GLY A 157 0.94 26.12 1.21
C GLY A 157 -0.43 26.51 1.78
N VAL A 158 -1.04 25.64 2.59
CA VAL A 158 -2.39 25.84 3.14
C VAL A 158 -2.34 26.04 4.65
N ASP A 159 -2.93 27.13 5.14
CA ASP A 159 -3.21 27.33 6.56
C ASP A 159 -4.59 26.75 6.91
N TRP A 160 -4.57 25.61 7.60
CA TRP A 160 -5.78 24.89 7.98
C TRP A 160 -6.61 25.61 9.05
N ASN A 161 -5.97 26.39 9.93
CA ASN A 161 -6.66 27.18 10.95
C ASN A 161 -7.37 28.38 10.32
N ALA A 162 -6.72 29.06 9.37
CA ALA A 162 -7.34 30.15 8.62
C ALA A 162 -8.57 29.67 7.83
N LEU A 163 -8.49 28.47 7.21
CA LEU A 163 -9.66 27.86 6.57
C LEU A 163 -10.78 27.55 7.56
N ARG A 164 -10.46 27.11 8.78
CA ARG A 164 -11.48 26.95 9.84
C ARG A 164 -12.17 28.26 10.16
N ALA A 165 -11.39 29.31 10.42
CA ALA A 165 -11.90 30.63 10.81
C ALA A 165 -12.84 31.21 9.74
N ARG A 166 -12.51 31.00 8.45
CA ARG A 166 -13.33 31.43 7.31
C ARG A 166 -14.62 30.59 7.13
N HIS A 167 -14.54 29.27 7.29
CA HIS A 167 -15.64 28.38 6.91
C HIS A 167 -16.59 28.05 8.07
N ARG A 168 -16.08 27.91 9.31
CA ARG A 168 -16.86 27.48 10.48
C ARG A 168 -18.06 28.39 10.80
N PRO A 169 -17.97 29.74 10.71
CA PRO A 169 -19.12 30.63 10.97
C PRO A 169 -20.29 30.44 10.00
N ARG A 170 -20.02 29.91 8.79
CA ARG A 170 -21.04 29.63 7.77
C ARG A 170 -21.86 28.37 8.07
N VAL A 171 -21.51 27.60 9.10
CA VAL A 171 -22.17 26.36 9.49
C VAL A 171 -23.02 26.58 10.74
N THR A 172 -24.34 26.51 10.55
CA THR A 172 -25.36 26.64 11.59
C THR A 172 -26.14 25.34 11.75
N ARG A 173 -27.00 25.26 12.77
CA ARG A 173 -27.91 24.12 12.94
C ARG A 173 -28.90 23.94 11.78
N HIS A 174 -29.08 24.97 10.94
CA HIS A 174 -29.99 24.97 9.80
C HIS A 174 -29.26 24.80 8.44
N THR A 175 -27.94 24.56 8.46
CA THR A 175 -27.19 24.35 7.21
C THR A 175 -27.64 23.05 6.53
N SER A 176 -28.10 23.16 5.29
CA SER A 176 -28.52 21.99 4.51
C SER A 176 -27.34 21.05 4.17
N PRO A 177 -27.60 19.76 3.88
CA PRO A 177 -26.58 18.83 3.41
C PRO A 177 -25.80 19.37 2.20
N ASP A 178 -26.47 19.96 1.21
CA ASP A 178 -25.83 20.52 0.00
C ASP A 178 -24.86 21.64 0.33
N ARG A 179 -25.29 22.54 1.23
CA ARG A 179 -24.45 23.65 1.65
C ARG A 179 -23.27 23.16 2.46
N LEU A 180 -23.48 22.20 3.36
CA LEU A 180 -22.40 21.60 4.15
C LEU A 180 -21.38 20.89 3.25
N PHE A 181 -21.84 20.06 2.31
CA PHE A 181 -20.97 19.33 1.38
C PHE A 181 -20.09 20.28 0.57
N THR A 182 -20.68 21.36 0.05
CA THR A 182 -19.96 22.42 -0.66
C THR A 182 -18.90 23.06 0.23
N ILE A 183 -19.25 23.41 1.48
CA ILE A 183 -18.31 23.99 2.44
C ILE A 183 -17.12 23.07 2.70
N LEU A 184 -17.36 21.78 2.95
CA LEU A 184 -16.29 20.81 3.22
C LEU A 184 -15.40 20.61 1.99
N SER A 185 -16.00 20.49 0.80
CA SER A 185 -15.27 20.36 -0.47
C SER A 185 -14.38 21.57 -0.74
N ASP A 186 -14.90 22.79 -0.51
CA ASP A 186 -14.14 24.02 -0.71
C ASP A 186 -12.98 24.18 0.28
N MET A 187 -13.06 23.59 1.48
CA MET A 187 -11.96 23.61 2.43
C MET A 187 -10.77 22.76 1.95
N ILE A 188 -11.01 21.61 1.32
CA ILE A 188 -9.93 20.70 0.90
C ILE A 188 -9.47 20.92 -0.54
N ARG A 189 -10.25 21.64 -1.36
CA ARG A 189 -9.88 21.99 -2.73
C ARG A 189 -8.50 22.65 -2.87
N PRO A 190 -8.10 23.63 -2.03
CA PRO A 190 -6.79 24.28 -2.12
C PRO A 190 -5.61 23.34 -1.88
N LEU A 191 -5.83 22.18 -1.24
CA LEU A 191 -4.75 21.19 -1.02
C LEU A 191 -4.21 20.63 -2.34
N GLY A 192 -5.03 20.63 -3.40
CA GLY A 192 -4.63 20.09 -4.70
C GLY A 192 -4.17 18.63 -4.62
N ASP A 193 -4.75 17.86 -3.69
CA ASP A 193 -4.29 16.53 -3.30
C ASP A 193 -5.34 15.48 -3.70
N ALA A 194 -4.96 14.57 -4.59
CA ALA A 194 -5.83 13.50 -5.07
C ALA A 194 -6.06 12.36 -4.04
N HIS A 195 -5.34 12.37 -2.92
CA HIS A 195 -5.64 11.53 -1.76
C HIS A 195 -6.50 12.24 -0.71
N THR A 196 -7.11 13.37 -1.06
CA THR A 196 -8.12 14.05 -0.22
C THR A 196 -9.49 14.02 -0.89
N GLY A 197 -10.54 13.76 -0.11
CA GLY A 197 -11.89 13.76 -0.66
C GLY A 197 -12.99 13.68 0.39
N VAL A 198 -14.20 14.03 -0.02
CA VAL A 198 -15.43 13.86 0.77
C VAL A 198 -16.50 13.24 -0.11
N ALA A 199 -17.24 12.28 0.44
CA ALA A 199 -18.31 11.59 -0.27
C ALA A 199 -19.54 11.47 0.62
N ASP A 200 -20.70 11.64 -0.01
CA ASP A 200 -22.01 11.31 0.53
C ASP A 200 -22.54 10.09 -0.24
N PRO A 201 -22.36 8.87 0.30
CA PRO A 201 -22.75 7.65 -0.41
C PRO A 201 -24.25 7.57 -0.69
N VAL A 202 -25.09 8.10 0.22
CA VAL A 202 -26.55 8.03 0.09
C VAL A 202 -27.05 9.10 -0.90
N GLY A 203 -26.50 10.31 -0.82
CA GLY A 203 -26.86 11.40 -1.72
C GLY A 203 -26.13 11.40 -3.06
N GLY A 204 -25.25 10.44 -3.33
CA GLY A 204 -24.53 10.30 -4.61
C GLY A 204 -23.51 11.41 -4.92
N ARG A 205 -23.05 12.16 -3.91
CA ARG A 205 -22.11 13.28 -4.10
C ARG A 205 -20.70 12.87 -3.76
N SER A 206 -19.73 13.32 -4.54
CA SER A 206 -18.32 13.12 -4.23
C SER A 206 -17.47 14.30 -4.69
N PHE A 207 -16.42 14.57 -3.93
CA PHE A 207 -15.35 15.48 -4.28
C PHE A 207 -14.02 14.81 -3.97
N ALA A 208 -13.09 14.91 -4.90
CA ALA A 208 -11.70 14.54 -4.70
C ALA A 208 -10.82 15.71 -5.13
N GLY A 209 -9.80 16.03 -4.32
CA GLY A 209 -8.80 17.01 -4.67
C GLY A 209 -8.00 16.56 -5.90
N ARG A 210 -7.29 17.50 -6.53
CA ARG A 210 -6.37 17.19 -7.63
C ARG A 210 -5.40 18.34 -7.82
N ARG A 211 -4.14 18.02 -8.11
CA ARG A 211 -3.15 19.02 -8.49
C ARG A 211 -3.63 19.77 -9.74
N PRO A 212 -3.62 21.10 -9.75
CA PRO A 212 -3.99 21.87 -10.94
C PRO A 212 -3.21 21.41 -12.17
N GLY A 213 -3.89 21.33 -13.32
CA GLY A 213 -3.30 20.89 -14.58
C GLY A 213 -3.17 19.37 -14.77
N THR A 214 -3.48 18.55 -13.75
CA THR A 214 -3.48 17.08 -13.90
C THR A 214 -4.74 16.60 -14.60
N ARG A 215 -4.57 15.75 -15.62
CA ARG A 215 -5.66 15.12 -16.37
C ARG A 215 -6.48 14.19 -15.49
N ARG A 216 -7.68 13.84 -15.93
CA ARG A 216 -8.53 12.86 -15.25
C ARG A 216 -8.31 11.47 -15.81
N HIS A 217 -8.43 10.48 -14.93
CA HIS A 217 -8.67 9.10 -15.36
C HIS A 217 -10.11 9.06 -15.87
N ASP A 218 -10.26 8.82 -17.16
CA ASP A 218 -11.52 8.81 -17.90
C ASP A 218 -11.47 7.67 -18.93
N ASP A 219 -12.59 6.96 -19.12
CA ASP A 219 -12.61 5.76 -19.96
C ASP A 219 -12.47 6.08 -21.45
N ALA A 220 -13.06 7.19 -21.92
CA ALA A 220 -12.92 7.62 -23.31
C ALA A 220 -11.48 8.08 -23.60
N PHE A 221 -10.87 8.82 -22.66
CA PHE A 221 -9.47 9.19 -22.74
C PHE A 221 -8.54 7.96 -22.67
N ARG A 222 -8.84 6.99 -21.80
CA ARG A 222 -8.11 5.73 -21.72
C ARG A 222 -8.13 4.98 -23.05
N ALA A 223 -9.30 4.86 -23.69
CA ALA A 223 -9.42 4.18 -24.98
C ALA A 223 -8.55 4.85 -26.07
N ARG A 224 -8.50 6.20 -26.09
CA ARG A 224 -7.61 6.95 -26.99
C ARG A 224 -6.13 6.67 -26.70
N VAL A 225 -5.76 6.66 -25.42
CA VAL A 225 -4.40 6.32 -24.96
C VAL A 225 -4.01 4.90 -25.36
N ASP A 226 -4.88 3.92 -25.10
CA ASP A 226 -4.66 2.51 -25.43
C ASP A 226 -4.44 2.33 -26.93
N LYS A 227 -5.28 2.94 -27.76
CA LYS A 227 -5.13 2.93 -29.22
C LYS A 227 -3.79 3.51 -29.66
N ALA A 228 -3.38 4.67 -29.13
CA ALA A 228 -2.12 5.31 -29.48
C ALA A 228 -0.91 4.46 -29.04
N VAL A 229 -0.94 3.92 -27.82
CA VAL A 229 0.13 3.05 -27.29
C VAL A 229 0.28 1.80 -28.14
N LEU A 230 -0.81 1.06 -28.38
CA LEU A 230 -0.77 -0.19 -29.14
C LEU A 230 -0.28 0.03 -30.58
N ARG A 231 -0.70 1.12 -31.24
CA ARG A 231 -0.18 1.52 -32.55
C ARG A 231 1.35 1.67 -32.55
N ASN A 232 1.91 2.33 -31.53
CA ASN A 232 3.35 2.63 -31.47
C ASN A 232 4.19 1.46 -30.92
N VAL A 233 3.60 0.59 -30.11
CA VAL A 233 4.19 -0.71 -29.77
C VAL A 233 4.38 -1.51 -31.06
N GLY A 234 3.37 -1.51 -31.94
CA GLY A 234 3.45 -2.07 -33.30
C GLY A 234 3.35 -3.60 -33.37
N VAL A 235 3.17 -4.25 -32.23
CA VAL A 235 2.93 -5.69 -32.11
C VAL A 235 1.85 -5.93 -31.04
N PRO A 236 1.04 -7.00 -31.15
CA PRO A 236 0.04 -7.32 -30.13
C PRO A 236 0.67 -7.54 -28.75
N LEU A 237 0.04 -7.01 -27.70
CA LEU A 237 0.40 -7.34 -26.32
C LEU A 237 -0.25 -8.65 -25.93
N ARG A 238 0.53 -9.56 -25.32
CA ARG A 238 -0.06 -10.63 -24.51
C ARG A 238 -0.43 -10.03 -23.16
N THR A 239 -1.63 -10.35 -22.66
CA THR A 239 -2.16 -9.76 -21.43
C THR A 239 -2.45 -10.80 -20.36
N TRP A 240 -2.32 -10.36 -19.10
CA TRP A 240 -2.67 -11.08 -17.88
C TRP A 240 -3.36 -10.11 -16.93
N ALA A 241 -3.75 -10.58 -15.74
CA ALA A 241 -4.23 -9.73 -14.67
C ALA A 241 -5.42 -8.84 -15.09
N ASP A 242 -6.43 -9.46 -15.70
CA ASP A 242 -7.60 -8.78 -16.28
C ASP A 242 -7.21 -7.61 -17.21
N GLY A 243 -6.21 -7.84 -18.05
CA GLY A 243 -5.72 -6.86 -19.02
C GLY A 243 -4.85 -5.74 -18.44
N ARG A 244 -4.57 -5.75 -17.13
CA ARG A 244 -3.81 -4.68 -16.47
C ARG A 244 -2.31 -4.85 -16.58
N VAL A 245 -1.85 -6.06 -16.88
CA VAL A 245 -0.45 -6.36 -17.18
C VAL A 245 -0.35 -6.86 -18.62
N GLY A 246 0.37 -6.13 -19.46
CA GLY A 246 0.60 -6.48 -20.86
C GLY A 246 2.08 -6.58 -21.17
N TYR A 247 2.47 -7.49 -22.07
CA TYR A 247 3.86 -7.62 -22.51
C TYR A 247 3.97 -7.88 -24.01
N ALA A 248 5.01 -7.32 -24.63
CA ALA A 248 5.46 -7.71 -25.96
C ALA A 248 7.00 -7.67 -26.07
N ASP A 249 7.53 -8.60 -26.86
CA ASP A 249 8.90 -8.54 -27.36
C ASP A 249 8.94 -7.56 -28.55
N LEU A 250 9.94 -6.67 -28.54
CA LEU A 250 10.14 -5.63 -29.53
C LEU A 250 11.43 -5.88 -30.34
N PRO A 251 11.58 -5.25 -31.52
CA PRO A 251 12.83 -5.27 -32.28
C PRO A 251 14.04 -4.87 -31.42
N ARG A 252 15.23 -5.35 -31.84
CA ARG A 252 16.52 -5.16 -31.13
C ARG A 252 16.58 -5.79 -29.73
N ARG A 253 15.75 -6.80 -29.47
CA ARG A 253 15.67 -7.52 -28.18
C ARG A 253 15.29 -6.59 -27.03
N LEU A 254 14.39 -5.64 -27.29
CA LEU A 254 13.77 -4.84 -26.25
C LEU A 254 12.49 -5.53 -25.77
N GLY A 255 12.15 -5.36 -24.50
CA GLY A 255 10.85 -5.77 -23.95
C GLY A 255 9.99 -4.55 -23.66
N TYR A 256 8.68 -4.71 -23.77
CA TYR A 256 7.71 -3.70 -23.36
C TYR A 256 6.72 -4.30 -22.37
N LEU A 257 6.81 -3.89 -21.10
CA LEU A 257 5.93 -4.28 -20.01
C LEU A 257 5.01 -3.11 -19.65
N ARG A 258 3.71 -3.25 -19.88
CA ARG A 258 2.69 -2.26 -19.53
C ARG A 258 1.98 -2.66 -18.25
N VAL A 259 1.88 -1.75 -17.29
CA VAL A 259 1.17 -1.95 -16.02
C VAL A 259 0.22 -0.78 -15.80
N THR A 260 -1.08 -0.98 -15.99
CA THR A 260 -2.09 0.10 -15.95
C THR A 260 -2.78 0.25 -14.60
N ALA A 261 -2.54 -0.64 -13.65
CA ALA A 261 -2.99 -0.53 -12.27
C ALA A 261 -2.13 -1.45 -11.39
N PHE A 262 -2.09 -1.20 -10.08
CA PHE A 262 -1.56 -2.11 -9.06
C PHE A 262 -2.70 -2.74 -8.24
N THR A 263 -3.81 -3.07 -8.87
CA THR A 263 -4.99 -3.71 -8.27
C THR A 263 -5.88 -4.30 -9.36
N GLY A 264 -6.87 -5.12 -9.01
CA GLY A 264 -7.84 -5.69 -9.95
C GLY A 264 -7.28 -6.74 -10.90
N TYR A 265 -6.24 -7.45 -10.50
CA TYR A 265 -5.59 -8.49 -11.29
C TYR A 265 -6.42 -9.79 -11.36
N ALA A 266 -7.17 -10.13 -10.31
CA ALA A 266 -7.88 -11.40 -10.20
C ALA A 266 -9.41 -11.23 -10.03
N GLY A 267 -9.99 -10.16 -10.60
CA GLY A 267 -11.40 -9.80 -10.42
C GLY A 267 -11.66 -8.72 -9.35
N ALA A 268 -12.92 -8.26 -9.28
CA ALA A 268 -13.33 -7.09 -8.49
C ALA A 268 -13.23 -7.29 -6.97
N ASN A 269 -13.42 -8.51 -6.48
CA ASN A 269 -13.47 -8.83 -5.04
C ASN A 269 -12.26 -9.67 -4.58
N ALA A 270 -11.25 -9.80 -5.43
CA ALA A 270 -10.09 -10.64 -5.13
C ALA A 270 -9.25 -10.03 -4.01
N VAL A 271 -8.96 -10.86 -3.00
CA VAL A 271 -8.10 -10.49 -1.88
C VAL A 271 -6.66 -10.30 -2.35
N TYR A 272 -5.86 -9.60 -1.57
CA TYR A 272 -4.48 -9.28 -1.96
C TYR A 272 -3.64 -10.53 -2.30
N ALA A 273 -3.87 -11.65 -1.62
CA ALA A 273 -3.15 -12.90 -1.90
C ALA A 273 -3.37 -13.41 -3.33
N GLU A 274 -4.57 -13.26 -3.87
CA GLU A 274 -4.94 -13.65 -5.24
C GLU A 274 -4.36 -12.66 -6.26
N GLN A 275 -4.47 -11.36 -5.99
CA GLN A 275 -3.83 -10.28 -6.77
C GLN A 275 -2.32 -10.55 -6.95
N ARG A 276 -1.67 -10.91 -5.84
CA ARG A 276 -0.26 -11.22 -5.76
C ARG A 276 0.11 -12.47 -6.57
N ALA A 277 -0.69 -13.53 -6.46
CA ALA A 277 -0.47 -14.78 -7.20
C ALA A 277 -0.65 -14.61 -8.71
N GLU A 278 -1.64 -13.82 -9.13
CA GLU A 278 -1.84 -13.43 -10.53
C GLU A 278 -0.64 -12.67 -11.08
N LEU A 279 -0.14 -11.67 -10.33
CA LEU A 279 1.06 -10.93 -10.74
C LEU A 279 2.27 -11.85 -10.88
N ASP A 280 2.47 -12.80 -9.96
CA ASP A 280 3.57 -13.76 -10.08
C ASP A 280 3.50 -14.55 -11.37
N ARG A 281 2.33 -15.11 -11.67
CA ARG A 281 2.10 -15.91 -12.87
C ARG A 281 2.33 -15.09 -14.13
N ALA A 282 1.88 -13.84 -14.17
CA ALA A 282 2.17 -12.91 -15.26
C ALA A 282 3.68 -12.67 -15.40
N LEU A 283 4.38 -12.35 -14.29
CA LEU A 283 5.81 -12.11 -14.30
C LEU A 283 6.65 -13.36 -14.63
N ASP A 284 6.15 -14.56 -14.38
CA ASP A 284 6.81 -15.81 -14.81
C ASP A 284 6.70 -16.04 -16.30
N ALA A 285 5.52 -15.77 -16.87
CA ALA A 285 5.32 -15.86 -18.31
C ALA A 285 6.11 -14.78 -19.07
N VAL A 286 6.27 -13.61 -18.45
CA VAL A 286 7.01 -12.47 -19.02
C VAL A 286 8.52 -12.59 -18.80
N LEU A 287 8.99 -12.91 -17.61
CA LEU A 287 10.42 -12.95 -17.29
C LEU A 287 10.89 -14.40 -17.20
N THR A 288 10.89 -15.11 -18.33
CA THR A 288 11.46 -16.45 -18.44
C THR A 288 12.99 -16.40 -18.41
N ARG A 289 13.65 -17.53 -18.11
CA ARG A 289 15.13 -17.61 -18.09
C ARG A 289 15.75 -17.20 -19.42
N ASP A 290 15.16 -17.63 -20.54
CA ASP A 290 15.68 -17.31 -21.87
C ASP A 290 15.46 -15.84 -22.22
N ARG A 291 14.27 -15.31 -21.89
CA ARG A 291 13.95 -13.92 -22.19
C ARG A 291 14.84 -12.96 -21.41
N VAL A 292 15.03 -13.17 -20.11
CA VAL A 292 15.88 -12.26 -19.31
C VAL A 292 17.36 -12.31 -19.72
N ARG A 293 17.84 -13.42 -20.30
CA ARG A 293 19.20 -13.52 -20.88
C ARG A 293 19.30 -12.84 -22.26
N ALA A 294 18.24 -12.88 -23.05
CA ALA A 294 18.23 -12.33 -24.40
C ALA A 294 17.98 -10.80 -24.42
N LEU A 295 17.19 -10.29 -23.47
CA LEU A 295 16.79 -8.88 -23.42
C LEU A 295 18.00 -7.93 -23.33
N ARG A 296 18.02 -6.91 -24.18
CA ARG A 296 18.97 -5.79 -24.13
C ARG A 296 18.45 -4.56 -23.40
N GLY A 297 17.13 -4.45 -23.26
CA GLY A 297 16.48 -3.39 -22.50
C GLY A 297 15.02 -3.71 -22.20
N LEU A 298 14.49 -3.18 -21.11
CA LEU A 298 13.07 -3.29 -20.75
C LEU A 298 12.44 -1.91 -20.60
N ILE A 299 11.37 -1.64 -21.37
CA ILE A 299 10.53 -0.47 -21.22
C ILE A 299 9.35 -0.86 -20.33
N ILE A 300 9.12 -0.12 -19.24
CA ILE A 300 8.02 -0.31 -18.31
C ILE A 300 7.08 0.89 -18.40
N ASP A 301 5.85 0.69 -18.87
CA ASP A 301 4.87 1.76 -19.02
C ASP A 301 3.87 1.79 -17.86
N VAL A 302 3.94 2.85 -17.05
CA VAL A 302 3.01 3.16 -15.95
C VAL A 302 2.34 4.53 -16.15
N ARG A 303 2.34 5.06 -17.38
CA ARG A 303 1.83 6.42 -17.66
C ARG A 303 0.36 6.59 -17.33
N TYR A 304 -0.44 5.54 -17.48
CA TYR A 304 -1.89 5.55 -17.18
C TYR A 304 -2.21 4.64 -15.98
N ASN A 305 -1.36 4.66 -14.94
CA ASN A 305 -1.51 3.81 -13.77
C ASN A 305 -1.98 4.61 -12.55
N GLY A 306 -3.23 4.37 -12.13
CA GLY A 306 -3.86 5.07 -11.00
C GLY A 306 -3.41 4.61 -9.60
N GLY A 307 -2.53 3.62 -9.50
CA GLY A 307 -2.06 3.07 -8.24
C GLY A 307 -2.76 1.78 -7.83
N GLY A 308 -2.85 1.53 -6.52
CA GLY A 308 -3.30 0.28 -5.92
C GLY A 308 -2.39 -0.15 -4.76
N HIS A 309 -1.99 -1.41 -4.71
CA HIS A 309 -1.15 -1.97 -3.66
C HIS A 309 0.35 -1.70 -3.91
N ASP A 310 1.00 -0.94 -3.02
CA ASP A 310 2.45 -0.68 -3.08
C ASP A 310 3.29 -1.97 -3.16
N ALA A 311 2.85 -3.00 -2.45
CA ALA A 311 3.57 -4.26 -2.38
C ALA A 311 3.65 -4.97 -3.75
N LEU A 312 2.69 -4.73 -4.66
CA LEU A 312 2.78 -5.24 -6.03
C LEU A 312 3.86 -4.49 -6.84
N GLY A 313 4.01 -3.19 -6.64
CA GLY A 313 5.12 -2.41 -7.21
C GLY A 313 6.48 -2.89 -6.72
N VAL A 314 6.64 -3.08 -5.41
CA VAL A 314 7.87 -3.66 -4.81
C VAL A 314 8.14 -5.06 -5.37
N ARG A 315 7.09 -5.84 -5.59
CA ARG A 315 7.20 -7.19 -6.17
C ARG A 315 7.68 -7.18 -7.62
N ILE A 316 7.19 -6.27 -8.46
CA ILE A 316 7.77 -6.07 -9.81
C ILE A 316 9.24 -5.68 -9.70
N ALA A 317 9.57 -4.72 -8.83
CA ALA A 317 10.95 -4.27 -8.64
C ALA A 317 11.90 -5.39 -8.18
N SER A 318 11.41 -6.37 -7.40
CA SER A 318 12.18 -7.56 -6.99
C SER A 318 12.68 -8.42 -8.15
N ARG A 319 11.97 -8.39 -9.29
CA ARG A 319 12.35 -9.08 -10.53
C ARG A 319 13.33 -8.28 -11.38
N LEU A 320 13.69 -7.07 -10.97
CA LEU A 320 14.49 -6.14 -11.77
C LEU A 320 15.88 -5.88 -11.20
N THR A 321 16.29 -6.58 -10.14
CA THR A 321 17.57 -6.34 -9.43
C THR A 321 18.22 -7.65 -8.98
N ASP A 322 19.54 -7.69 -8.86
CA ASP A 322 20.32 -8.77 -8.26
C ASP A 322 20.81 -8.45 -6.84
N ARG A 323 20.68 -7.20 -6.39
CA ARG A 323 21.04 -6.76 -5.05
C ARG A 323 19.88 -6.10 -4.31
N PRO A 324 19.84 -6.22 -2.97
CA PRO A 324 18.88 -5.49 -2.17
C PRO A 324 19.19 -3.99 -2.16
N TYR A 325 18.14 -3.16 -2.11
CA TYR A 325 18.27 -1.72 -1.97
C TYR A 325 17.05 -1.11 -1.25
N VAL A 326 17.18 0.12 -0.78
CA VAL A 326 16.06 0.89 -0.19
C VAL A 326 15.21 1.46 -1.30
N ALA A 327 13.93 1.08 -1.36
CA ALA A 327 12.99 1.69 -2.29
C ALA A 327 12.62 3.10 -1.83
N TYR A 328 12.14 3.19 -0.59
CA TYR A 328 11.72 4.44 0.04
C TYR A 328 11.53 4.19 1.55
N ARG A 329 11.25 5.26 2.28
CA ARG A 329 10.88 5.24 3.69
C ARG A 329 9.51 5.87 3.85
N LYS A 330 8.71 5.38 4.78
CA LYS A 330 7.39 5.91 5.11
C LYS A 330 7.20 6.08 6.62
N ARG A 331 6.39 7.04 7.05
CA ARG A 331 5.95 7.17 8.45
C ARG A 331 4.57 7.80 8.54
N ALA A 332 3.83 7.48 9.59
CA ALA A 332 2.69 8.27 10.00
C ALA A 332 3.15 9.45 10.91
N PRO A 333 2.33 10.49 11.12
CA PRO A 333 2.62 11.60 12.01
C PRO A 333 3.09 11.13 13.40
N GLY A 334 4.23 11.63 13.88
CA GLY A 334 4.74 11.29 15.21
C GLY A 334 5.30 9.86 15.36
N THR A 335 5.45 9.09 14.28
CA THR A 335 6.12 7.77 14.31
C THR A 335 7.53 7.82 13.70
N ALA A 336 8.34 6.81 14.01
CA ALA A 336 9.61 6.59 13.34
C ALA A 336 9.41 6.18 11.87
N PHE A 337 10.42 6.43 11.03
CA PHE A 337 10.44 5.97 9.65
C PHE A 337 10.59 4.45 9.57
N GLN A 338 9.73 3.84 8.75
CA GLN A 338 9.82 2.46 8.31
C GLN A 338 10.52 2.42 6.96
N THR A 339 11.49 1.52 6.81
CA THR A 339 12.26 1.39 5.56
C THR A 339 11.71 0.26 4.70
N VAL A 340 11.21 0.60 3.52
CA VAL A 340 10.78 -0.36 2.51
C VAL A 340 11.97 -0.73 1.63
N ARG A 341 12.24 -2.03 1.53
CA ARG A 341 13.37 -2.56 0.76
C ARG A 341 12.86 -3.41 -0.39
N VAL A 342 13.52 -3.29 -1.53
CA VAL A 342 13.43 -4.30 -2.59
C VAL A 342 14.50 -5.33 -2.28
N ARG A 343 14.10 -6.61 -2.24
CA ARG A 343 15.00 -7.75 -2.19
C ARG A 343 14.89 -8.50 -3.53
N PRO A 344 15.99 -8.98 -4.12
CA PRO A 344 15.94 -9.80 -5.32
C PRO A 344 15.03 -11.01 -5.14
N SER A 345 14.22 -11.32 -6.13
CA SER A 345 13.41 -12.55 -6.17
C SER A 345 14.25 -13.77 -6.56
N ASP A 346 13.98 -14.95 -6.02
CA ASP A 346 14.65 -16.19 -6.48
C ASP A 346 14.17 -16.67 -7.86
N ARG A 347 13.10 -16.08 -8.39
CA ARG A 347 12.57 -16.33 -9.75
C ARG A 347 13.45 -15.61 -10.78
N PRO A 348 13.35 -15.90 -12.10
CA PRO A 348 14.20 -15.22 -13.07
C PRO A 348 14.01 -13.70 -13.03
N ARG A 349 15.13 -12.98 -13.20
CA ARG A 349 15.22 -11.53 -13.00
C ARG A 349 15.91 -10.87 -14.19
N TYR A 350 15.48 -9.67 -14.53
CA TYR A 350 16.13 -8.83 -15.53
C TYR A 350 16.89 -7.67 -14.88
N THR A 351 18.21 -7.74 -14.89
CA THR A 351 19.09 -6.75 -14.22
C THR A 351 19.70 -5.72 -15.17
N GLY A 352 19.38 -5.80 -16.47
CA GLY A 352 19.91 -4.90 -17.50
C GLY A 352 19.27 -3.49 -17.54
N PRO A 353 19.46 -2.72 -18.63
CA PRO A 353 18.90 -1.38 -18.78
C PRO A 353 17.37 -1.32 -18.74
N VAL A 354 16.82 -0.37 -17.97
CA VAL A 354 15.37 -0.15 -17.84
C VAL A 354 15.00 1.29 -18.18
N ALA A 355 13.92 1.48 -18.93
CA ALA A 355 13.26 2.77 -19.09
C ALA A 355 11.84 2.70 -18.51
N VAL A 356 11.46 3.64 -17.65
CA VAL A 356 10.12 3.72 -17.05
C VAL A 356 9.40 4.92 -17.64
N LEU A 357 8.24 4.69 -18.26
CA LEU A 357 7.41 5.75 -18.82
C LEU A 357 6.43 6.26 -17.76
N THR A 358 6.38 7.58 -17.56
CA THR A 358 5.59 8.22 -16.49
C THR A 358 4.80 9.42 -17.01
N SER A 359 3.70 9.74 -16.34
CA SER A 359 2.87 10.92 -16.63
C SER A 359 2.18 11.47 -15.38
N ASP A 360 1.45 12.58 -15.51
CA ASP A 360 0.56 13.12 -14.46
C ASP A 360 -0.58 12.15 -14.07
N LEU A 361 -0.82 11.10 -14.86
CA LEU A 361 -1.75 10.01 -14.57
C LEU A 361 -1.08 8.79 -13.93
N SER A 362 0.23 8.84 -13.67
CA SER A 362 0.93 7.93 -12.75
C SER A 362 0.71 8.42 -11.32
N VAL A 363 -0.15 7.73 -10.57
CA VAL A 363 -0.69 8.16 -9.27
C VAL A 363 -0.43 7.10 -8.20
N SER A 364 -0.26 7.51 -6.93
CA SER A 364 -0.26 6.59 -5.77
C SER A 364 0.81 5.49 -5.89
N ALA A 365 0.44 4.20 -5.81
CA ALA A 365 1.39 3.09 -5.90
C ALA A 365 2.23 3.07 -7.21
N ALA A 366 1.77 3.72 -8.29
CA ALA A 366 2.60 3.91 -9.48
C ALA A 366 3.78 4.86 -9.23
N GLU A 367 3.58 5.83 -8.36
CA GLU A 367 4.61 6.76 -7.92
C GLU A 367 5.55 6.11 -6.93
N THR A 368 5.05 5.34 -5.96
CA THR A 368 5.92 4.58 -5.02
C THR A 368 6.76 3.55 -5.77
N PHE A 369 6.20 2.89 -6.80
CA PHE A 369 6.97 2.04 -7.72
C PHE A 369 8.06 2.83 -8.46
N THR A 370 7.70 3.97 -9.07
CA THR A 370 8.65 4.83 -9.78
C THR A 370 9.78 5.34 -8.88
N LEU A 371 9.43 5.79 -7.67
CA LEU A 371 10.37 6.23 -6.64
C LEU A 371 11.25 5.06 -6.19
N GLY A 372 10.66 3.89 -5.94
CA GLY A 372 11.35 2.69 -5.52
C GLY A 372 12.41 2.25 -6.53
N LEU A 373 12.13 2.33 -7.84
CA LEU A 373 13.11 1.98 -8.86
C LEU A 373 14.32 2.93 -8.91
N THR A 374 14.28 4.11 -8.27
CA THR A 374 15.45 5.01 -8.22
C THR A 374 16.62 4.45 -7.41
N GLY A 375 16.37 3.53 -6.48
CA GLY A 375 17.41 2.83 -5.71
C GLY A 375 18.06 1.65 -6.44
N ARG A 376 17.54 1.29 -7.63
CA ARG A 376 18.08 0.21 -8.47
C ARG A 376 19.39 0.64 -9.12
N SER A 377 20.26 -0.34 -9.39
CA SER A 377 21.40 -0.17 -10.28
C SER A 377 21.40 -1.22 -11.39
N PRO A 378 21.63 -0.85 -12.67
CA PRO A 378 21.75 0.54 -13.14
C PRO A 378 20.43 1.31 -12.92
N ALA A 379 20.55 2.61 -12.67
CA ALA A 379 19.39 3.46 -12.45
C ALA A 379 18.52 3.50 -13.72
N PRO A 380 17.18 3.43 -13.60
CA PRO A 380 16.31 3.48 -14.77
C PRO A 380 16.29 4.88 -15.40
N HIS A 381 16.14 4.94 -16.72
CA HIS A 381 15.72 6.17 -17.39
C HIS A 381 14.24 6.41 -17.08
N ARG A 382 13.88 7.53 -16.47
CA ARG A 382 12.48 7.93 -16.30
C ARG A 382 12.12 8.86 -17.45
N VAL A 383 11.22 8.43 -18.32
CA VAL A 383 10.90 9.12 -19.58
C VAL A 383 9.44 9.59 -19.55
N GLY A 384 9.18 10.80 -20.05
CA GLY A 384 7.83 11.35 -20.17
C GLY A 384 7.64 12.60 -19.32
N ALA A 385 6.60 12.60 -18.47
CA ALA A 385 6.21 13.74 -17.65
C ALA A 385 6.23 13.39 -16.15
N THR A 386 6.20 14.43 -15.31
CA THR A 386 6.23 14.30 -13.85
C THR A 386 4.98 13.57 -13.34
N THR A 387 5.16 12.68 -12.36
CA THR A 387 4.03 11.96 -11.72
C THR A 387 3.12 12.90 -10.90
N GLN A 388 2.02 12.37 -10.35
CA GLN A 388 0.99 13.21 -9.72
C GLN A 388 1.40 13.88 -8.39
N GLY A 389 2.32 13.31 -7.64
CA GLY A 389 2.73 13.83 -6.34
C GLY A 389 1.73 13.53 -5.23
N VAL A 390 1.17 12.32 -5.19
CA VAL A 390 0.32 11.83 -4.09
C VAL A 390 0.76 10.42 -3.67
N PHE A 391 1.63 10.33 -2.67
CA PHE A 391 2.29 9.06 -2.29
C PHE A 391 1.63 8.38 -1.10
N SER A 392 1.11 9.18 -0.18
CA SER A 392 0.59 8.72 1.10
C SER A 392 -0.47 7.62 0.97
N ASP A 393 -0.45 6.63 1.86
CA ASP A 393 -1.62 5.75 2.05
C ASP A 393 -2.83 6.62 2.42
N VAL A 394 -3.99 6.27 1.87
CA VAL A 394 -5.24 6.99 2.13
C VAL A 394 -5.85 6.49 3.43
N LEU A 395 -6.04 7.42 4.35
CA LEU A 395 -6.78 7.21 5.58
C LEU A 395 -8.25 7.51 5.33
N VAL A 396 -9.10 6.50 5.38
CA VAL A 396 -10.56 6.65 5.23
C VAL A 396 -11.21 6.84 6.60
N ARG A 397 -12.16 7.76 6.68
CA ARG A 397 -12.85 8.17 7.90
C ARG A 397 -14.34 8.38 7.66
N ALA A 398 -15.15 7.98 8.63
CA ALA A 398 -16.56 8.34 8.70
C ALA A 398 -16.73 9.72 9.32
N LEU A 399 -17.77 10.42 8.89
CA LEU A 399 -18.31 11.60 9.55
C LEU A 399 -19.59 11.23 10.31
N PRO A 400 -19.99 11.98 11.35
CA PRO A 400 -21.15 11.64 12.17
C PRO A 400 -22.47 11.44 11.39
N ASN A 401 -22.64 12.12 10.27
CA ASN A 401 -23.81 12.01 9.40
C ASN A 401 -23.74 10.87 8.38
N GLY A 402 -22.72 10.01 8.42
CA GLY A 402 -22.55 8.86 7.52
C GLY A 402 -21.77 9.18 6.23
N TRP A 403 -21.34 10.42 6.03
CA TRP A 403 -20.41 10.75 4.96
C TRP A 403 -19.03 10.15 5.20
N ILE A 404 -18.27 10.04 4.12
CA ILE A 404 -16.92 9.49 4.12
C ILE A 404 -15.92 10.59 3.77
N LEU A 405 -14.80 10.57 4.46
CA LEU A 405 -13.65 11.43 4.30
C LEU A 405 -12.43 10.56 3.92
N ALA A 406 -11.64 11.03 2.96
CA ALA A 406 -10.34 10.48 2.61
C ALA A 406 -9.26 11.57 2.78
N LEU A 407 -8.09 11.19 3.32
CA LEU A 407 -6.93 12.06 3.45
C LEU A 407 -5.63 11.26 3.42
N GLY A 408 -4.55 11.84 2.89
CA GLY A 408 -3.21 11.29 3.08
C GLY A 408 -2.77 11.40 4.55
N ASN A 409 -2.22 10.33 5.11
CA ASN A 409 -1.78 10.25 6.52
C ASN A 409 -0.30 9.83 6.68
N GLU A 410 0.48 9.70 5.62
CA GLU A 410 1.84 9.15 5.72
C GLU A 410 2.86 9.86 4.83
N ASP A 411 3.98 10.27 5.44
CA ASP A 411 5.11 10.91 4.78
C ASP A 411 6.02 9.86 4.12
N TYR A 412 6.03 9.85 2.79
CA TYR A 412 6.91 9.03 1.96
C TYR A 412 8.13 9.82 1.48
N ARG A 413 9.31 9.20 1.59
CA ARG A 413 10.59 9.81 1.20
C ARG A 413 11.47 8.82 0.45
N SER A 414 12.26 9.33 -0.49
CA SER A 414 13.31 8.57 -1.18
C SER A 414 14.33 8.01 -0.17
N ALA A 415 15.22 7.13 -0.64
CA ALA A 415 16.35 6.66 0.18
C ALA A 415 17.21 7.80 0.75
N GLY A 416 17.35 8.91 0.00
CA GLY A 416 18.04 10.13 0.42
C GLY A 416 17.22 11.09 1.28
N GLY A 417 16.01 10.71 1.71
CA GLY A 417 15.18 11.53 2.60
C GLY A 417 14.39 12.64 1.89
N VAL A 418 14.24 12.57 0.57
CA VAL A 418 13.52 13.58 -0.23
C VAL A 418 12.05 13.18 -0.38
N SER A 419 11.11 14.04 0.04
CA SER A 419 9.66 13.82 -0.16
C SER A 419 9.22 14.30 -1.55
N HIS A 420 8.43 13.52 -2.27
CA HIS A 420 7.87 13.91 -3.58
C HIS A 420 6.38 14.28 -3.53
N GLU A 421 5.82 14.37 -2.33
CA GLU A 421 4.44 14.79 -2.10
C GLU A 421 4.19 16.21 -2.67
N GLY A 422 3.05 16.42 -3.31
CA GLY A 422 2.64 17.65 -3.99
C GLY A 422 3.32 17.92 -5.34
N ARG A 423 4.56 17.46 -5.54
CA ARG A 423 5.37 17.74 -6.75
C ARG A 423 5.48 16.59 -7.75
N GLY A 424 5.42 15.35 -7.27
CA GLY A 424 5.68 14.15 -8.07
C GLY A 424 7.16 13.85 -8.29
N VAL A 425 7.43 12.68 -8.85
CA VAL A 425 8.76 12.26 -9.29
C VAL A 425 9.00 12.80 -10.70
N PRO A 426 10.05 13.61 -10.92
CA PRO A 426 10.34 14.12 -12.24
C PRO A 426 10.97 13.04 -13.14
N PRO A 427 10.74 13.11 -14.46
CA PRO A 427 11.47 12.29 -15.42
C PRO A 427 12.94 12.71 -15.46
N THR A 428 13.84 11.79 -15.80
CA THR A 428 15.23 12.13 -16.17
C THR A 428 15.32 12.60 -17.61
N VAL A 429 14.36 12.20 -18.46
CA VAL A 429 14.26 12.62 -19.86
C VAL A 429 12.82 13.05 -20.12
N ARG A 430 12.60 14.36 -20.27
CA ARG A 430 11.27 14.87 -20.60
C ARG A 430 10.87 14.47 -22.01
N ALA A 431 9.62 14.09 -22.19
CA ALA A 431 8.99 13.88 -23.48
C ALA A 431 7.50 14.22 -23.36
N PRO A 432 6.84 14.66 -24.46
CA PRO A 432 5.39 14.73 -24.51
C PRO A 432 4.75 13.37 -24.17
N VAL A 433 3.62 13.42 -23.46
CA VAL A 433 2.86 12.23 -23.06
C VAL A 433 1.37 12.45 -23.29
N PHE A 434 0.82 11.80 -24.30
CA PHE A 434 -0.61 11.81 -24.64
C PHE A 434 -1.16 13.23 -24.80
N THR A 435 -0.38 14.13 -25.40
CA THR A 435 -0.90 15.44 -25.80
C THR A 435 -1.96 15.27 -26.90
N ASP A 436 -2.87 16.22 -27.06
CA ASP A 436 -3.87 16.12 -28.12
C ASP A 436 -3.23 16.01 -29.52
N ALA A 437 -2.14 16.73 -29.76
CA ALA A 437 -1.37 16.64 -31.00
C ALA A 437 -0.72 15.26 -31.20
N GLU A 438 -0.26 14.60 -30.14
CA GLU A 438 0.25 13.23 -30.22
C GLU A 438 -0.87 12.24 -30.51
N LEU A 439 -1.98 12.33 -29.78
CA LEU A 439 -3.11 11.41 -29.94
C LEU A 439 -3.76 11.56 -31.33
N ALA A 440 -3.90 12.79 -31.83
CA ALA A 440 -4.42 13.06 -33.17
C ALA A 440 -3.50 12.49 -34.28
N ALA A 441 -2.18 12.61 -34.11
CA ALA A 441 -1.21 12.04 -35.05
C ALA A 441 -0.93 10.54 -34.80
N GLY A 442 -1.55 9.95 -33.77
CA GLY A 442 -1.28 8.60 -33.27
C GLY A 442 0.19 8.35 -32.90
N ARG A 443 0.90 9.36 -32.41
CA ARG A 443 2.32 9.29 -32.00
C ARG A 443 2.46 8.98 -30.52
N ASP A 444 3.58 8.35 -30.16
CA ASP A 444 4.00 8.15 -28.77
C ASP A 444 5.47 8.56 -28.59
N SER A 445 5.69 9.83 -28.23
CA SER A 445 7.05 10.38 -28.15
C SER A 445 7.86 9.78 -27.00
N ALA A 446 7.21 9.51 -25.87
CA ALA A 446 7.88 8.91 -24.70
C ALA A 446 8.35 7.48 -24.98
N LEU A 447 7.51 6.66 -25.65
CA LEU A 447 7.90 5.31 -26.06
C LEU A 447 9.04 5.33 -27.08
N ALA A 448 8.95 6.20 -28.10
CA ALA A 448 10.01 6.36 -29.09
C ALA A 448 11.34 6.76 -28.43
N ARG A 449 11.29 7.70 -27.47
CA ARG A 449 12.47 8.14 -26.73
C ARG A 449 13.07 7.03 -25.87
N ALA A 450 12.25 6.23 -25.20
CA ALA A 450 12.72 5.09 -24.42
C ALA A 450 13.40 4.02 -25.30
N ARG A 451 12.84 3.72 -26.47
CA ARG A 451 13.48 2.83 -27.45
C ARG A 451 14.86 3.33 -27.86
N ALA A 452 14.98 4.63 -28.16
CA ALA A 452 16.26 5.23 -28.55
C ALA A 452 17.31 5.19 -27.43
N LEU A 453 16.91 5.34 -26.16
CA LEU A 453 17.83 5.27 -25.02
C LEU A 453 18.35 3.85 -24.77
N LEU A 454 17.49 2.84 -24.86
CA LEU A 454 17.85 1.44 -24.61
C LEU A 454 18.49 0.73 -25.81
N ALA A 455 18.46 1.36 -26.99
CA ALA A 455 19.07 0.85 -28.20
C ALA A 455 20.58 1.10 -28.28
N ARG A 456 21.14 1.93 -27.38
CA ARG A 456 22.55 2.32 -27.36
C ARG A 456 23.45 1.26 -26.79
#